data_AF-W1YBK5-F1
#
_entry.id   AF-W1YBK5-F1
#
_cell.length_a   1.000
_cell.length_b   1.000
_cell.length_c   1.000
_cell.angle_alpha   90.00
_cell.angle_beta   90.00
_cell.angle_gamma   90.00
#
_symmetry.space_group_name_H-M   'P 1'
#
loop_
_entity.id
_entity.type
_entity.pdbx_description
1 polymer ?
#
loop_
_entity_poly.entity_id
_entity_poly.type
_entity_poly.pdbx_seq_one_letter_code
_entity_poly.pdbx_strand_id
1 'polypeptide(L)' 'KGSKYTVLPNGFTAPDDTQEFKAWEVDGQEVAPGTEITVNGDTVVKAVWKKAQVSVSYDGNGGSGSMDGVTVDKGSKYTV' A
#
# COMPACT_ATOMS: atom_id res chain seq x y z
N LYS A 1 -3.69 -32.34 -10.26
CA LYS A 1 -2.56 -31.57 -9.71
C LYS A 1 -2.71 -30.15 -10.25
N GLY A 2 -2.69 -29.13 -9.39
CA GLY A 2 -2.88 -27.73 -9.82
C GLY A 2 -1.77 -27.25 -10.76
N SER A 3 -2.06 -26.15 -11.46
CA SER A 3 -1.12 -25.45 -12.33
C SER A 3 -0.38 -24.37 -11.56
N LYS A 4 0.88 -24.13 -11.90
CA LYS A 4 1.65 -23.03 -11.35
C LYS A 4 1.33 -21.75 -12.11
N TYR A 5 1.19 -20.64 -11.38
CA TYR A 5 0.96 -19.32 -11.94
C TYR A 5 1.81 -18.28 -11.21
N THR A 6 2.52 -17.44 -11.94
CA THR A 6 3.26 -16.30 -11.39
C THR A 6 2.35 -15.09 -11.34
N VAL A 7 2.10 -14.58 -10.13
CA VAL A 7 1.27 -13.39 -9.93
C VAL A 7 1.92 -12.18 -10.60
N LEU A 8 1.19 -11.49 -11.44
CA LEU A 8 1.72 -10.37 -12.22
C LEU A 8 1.94 -9.10 -11.38
N PRO A 9 2.80 -8.17 -11.85
CA PRO A 9 2.84 -6.81 -11.33
C PRO A 9 1.46 -6.15 -11.30
N ASN A 10 1.24 -5.22 -10.36
CA ASN A 10 0.00 -4.44 -10.36
C ASN A 10 -0.10 -3.58 -11.62
N GLY A 11 -1.16 -3.81 -12.42
CA GLY A 11 -1.51 -2.99 -13.57
C GLY A 11 -2.72 -2.08 -13.35
N PHE A 12 -3.35 -2.13 -12.17
CA PHE A 12 -4.51 -1.30 -11.84
C PHE A 12 -4.09 0.06 -11.26
N THR A 13 -4.92 1.06 -11.52
CA THR A 13 -4.86 2.35 -10.82
C THR A 13 -5.50 2.20 -9.44
N ALA A 14 -4.91 2.86 -8.44
CA ALA A 14 -5.50 2.93 -7.10
C ALA A 14 -6.91 3.57 -7.16
N PRO A 15 -7.81 3.24 -6.20
CA PRO A 15 -9.15 3.83 -6.15
C PRO A 15 -9.13 5.36 -6.03
N ASP A 16 -8.10 5.91 -5.40
CA ASP A 16 -7.83 7.34 -5.24
C ASP A 16 -6.32 7.59 -5.07
N ASP A 17 -5.91 8.86 -5.00
CA ASP A 17 -4.50 9.25 -4.87
C ASP A 17 -3.94 9.16 -3.44
N THR A 18 -4.76 8.76 -2.46
CA THR A 18 -4.38 8.59 -1.05
C THR A 18 -3.93 7.16 -0.73
N GLN A 19 -4.02 6.25 -1.70
CA GLN A 19 -3.72 4.84 -1.51
C GLN A 19 -2.63 4.35 -2.45
N GLU A 20 -1.88 3.37 -1.99
CA GLU A 20 -0.87 2.67 -2.78
C GLU A 20 -1.13 1.16 -2.75
N PHE A 21 -0.69 0.48 -3.82
CA PHE A 21 -0.84 -0.96 -3.93
C PHE A 21 -0.03 -1.64 -2.82
N LYS A 22 -0.69 -2.50 -2.04
CA LYS A 22 -0.05 -3.26 -0.96
C LYS A 22 0.41 -4.64 -1.47
N ALA A 23 -0.53 -5.45 -1.92
CA ALA A 23 -0.33 -6.84 -2.33
C ALA A 23 -1.55 -7.33 -3.11
N TRP A 24 -1.45 -8.55 -3.64
CA TRP A 24 -2.61 -9.28 -4.15
C TRP A 24 -3.20 -10.14 -3.03
N GLU A 25 -4.53 -10.21 -2.94
CA GLU A 25 -5.22 -11.24 -2.15
C GLU A 25 -5.51 -12.43 -3.07
N VAL A 26 -5.05 -13.62 -2.65
CA VAL A 26 -5.37 -14.91 -3.26
C VAL A 26 -5.85 -15.84 -2.15
N ASP A 27 -7.08 -16.33 -2.24
CA ASP A 27 -7.68 -17.22 -1.24
C ASP A 27 -7.59 -16.71 0.20
N GLY A 28 -7.72 -15.39 0.39
CA GLY A 28 -7.63 -14.73 1.70
C GLY A 28 -6.21 -14.51 2.23
N GLN A 29 -5.18 -14.84 1.45
CA GLN A 29 -3.78 -14.56 1.78
C GLN A 29 -3.20 -13.44 0.93
N GLU A 30 -2.39 -12.58 1.55
CA GLU A 30 -1.64 -11.55 0.82
C GLU A 30 -0.40 -12.16 0.15
N VAL A 31 -0.26 -11.88 -1.13
CA VAL A 31 0.78 -12.42 -2.01
C VAL A 31 1.45 -11.27 -2.76
N ALA A 32 2.78 -11.25 -2.74
CA ALA A 32 3.55 -10.25 -3.46
C ALA A 32 3.54 -10.53 -4.98
N PRO A 33 3.57 -9.49 -5.83
CA PRO A 33 3.83 -9.65 -7.25
C PRO A 33 5.10 -10.47 -7.53
N GLY A 34 5.08 -11.28 -8.58
CA GLY A 34 6.17 -12.20 -8.94
C GLY A 34 6.18 -13.51 -8.15
N THR A 35 5.30 -13.68 -7.16
CA THR A 35 5.20 -14.94 -6.41
C THR A 35 4.53 -16.02 -7.25
N GLU A 36 5.07 -17.23 -7.23
CA GLU A 36 4.44 -18.41 -7.83
C GLU A 36 3.41 -19.01 -6.87
N ILE A 37 2.16 -19.13 -7.33
CA ILE A 37 1.05 -19.77 -6.62
C ILE A 37 0.63 -21.05 -7.33
N THR A 38 0.00 -21.97 -6.60
CA THR A 38 -0.63 -23.17 -7.18
C THR A 38 -2.13 -22.94 -7.33
N VAL A 39 -2.61 -22.95 -8.56
CA VAL A 39 -4.02 -22.78 -8.93
C VAL A 39 -4.64 -24.16 -9.12
N ASN A 40 -5.61 -24.51 -8.26
CA ASN A 40 -6.27 -25.81 -8.28
C ASN A 40 -7.67 -25.79 -8.95
N GLY A 41 -8.15 -24.61 -9.35
CA GLY A 41 -9.45 -24.37 -9.97
C GLY A 41 -9.61 -22.89 -10.31
N ASP A 42 -10.86 -22.42 -10.37
CA ASP A 42 -11.12 -20.99 -10.56
C ASP A 42 -10.58 -20.19 -9.37
N THR A 43 -9.69 -19.24 -9.65
CA THR A 43 -9.04 -18.41 -8.63
C THR A 43 -9.32 -16.94 -8.93
N VAL A 44 -9.80 -16.22 -7.91
CA VAL A 44 -10.00 -14.78 -7.97
C VAL A 44 -8.82 -14.10 -7.28
N VAL A 45 -8.18 -13.18 -7.99
CA VAL A 45 -7.06 -12.38 -7.46
C VAL A 45 -7.53 -10.94 -7.31
N LYS A 46 -7.42 -10.36 -6.11
CA LYS A 46 -7.90 -9.00 -5.81
C LYS A 46 -6.76 -8.08 -5.41
N ALA A 47 -6.76 -6.84 -5.86
CA ALA A 47 -5.78 -5.86 -5.41
C ALA A 47 -6.13 -5.39 -3.99
N VAL A 48 -5.17 -5.49 -3.06
CA VAL A 48 -5.26 -4.91 -1.72
C VAL A 48 -4.56 -3.56 -1.72
N TRP A 49 -5.26 -2.53 -1.26
CA TRP A 49 -4.76 -1.16 -1.18
C TRP A 49 -4.54 -0.77 0.29
N LYS A 50 -3.55 0.08 0.54
CA LYS A 50 -3.31 0.68 1.85
C LYS A 50 -3.15 2.19 1.72
N LYS A 51 -3.40 2.93 2.80
CA LYS A 51 -3.15 4.37 2.84
C LYS A 51 -1.66 4.66 2.64
N ALA A 52 -1.38 5.57 1.72
CA ALA A 52 -0.05 6.15 1.59
C ALA A 52 0.20 7.07 2.78
N GLN A 53 1.45 7.16 3.22
CA GLN A 53 1.83 8.01 4.35
C GLN A 53 2.72 9.17 3.88
N VAL A 54 2.58 10.32 4.52
CA VAL A 54 3.40 11.51 4.29
C VAL A 54 4.02 11.99 5.60
N SER A 55 5.23 12.52 5.51
CA SER A 55 5.92 13.11 6.65
C SER A 55 5.74 14.63 6.65
N VAL A 56 5.36 15.16 7.81
CA VAL A 56 5.30 16.59 8.08
C VAL A 56 6.49 16.96 8.96
N SER A 57 7.30 17.92 8.51
CA SER A 57 8.45 18.44 9.26
C SER A 57 8.36 19.96 9.40
N TYR A 58 8.93 20.48 10.49
CA TYR A 58 8.95 21.91 10.79
C TYR A 58 10.38 22.44 10.76
N ASP A 59 10.59 23.55 10.06
CA ASP A 59 11.83 24.32 10.13
C ASP A 59 11.64 25.46 11.14
N GLY A 60 12.46 25.48 12.19
CA GLY A 60 12.39 26.50 13.24
C GLY A 60 12.82 27.89 12.77
N ASN A 61 13.49 28.03 11.62
CA ASN A 61 13.94 29.29 11.01
C ASN A 61 14.49 30.33 12.02
N GLY A 62 15.32 29.89 12.96
CA GLY A 62 15.96 30.74 13.99
C GLY A 62 15.16 31.00 15.27
N GLY A 63 13.93 30.47 15.38
CA GLY A 63 13.16 30.47 16.62
C GLY A 63 13.61 29.39 17.61
N SER A 64 13.44 29.65 18.92
CA SER A 64 13.68 28.66 19.97
C SER A 64 12.42 27.83 20.23
N GLY A 65 12.43 26.57 19.79
CA GLY A 65 11.37 25.59 20.00
C GLY A 65 11.58 24.36 19.10
N SER A 66 11.22 23.16 19.57
CA SER A 66 11.25 21.93 18.76
C SER A 66 9.81 21.44 18.56
N MET A 67 9.43 21.17 17.32
CA MET A 67 8.24 20.36 17.02
C MET A 67 8.71 19.07 16.38
N ASP A 68 8.32 17.94 16.97
CA ASP A 68 8.61 16.64 16.39
C ASP A 68 7.82 16.48 15.09
N GLY A 69 8.49 15.94 14.08
CA GLY A 69 7.83 15.57 12.84
C GLY A 69 6.84 14.43 13.06
N VAL A 70 5.79 14.39 12.24
CA VAL A 70 4.78 13.34 12.29
C VAL A 70 4.65 12.65 10.94
N THR A 71 4.29 11.37 10.97
CA THR A 71 3.85 10.64 9.79
C THR A 71 2.33 10.48 9.85
N VAL A 72 1.64 10.95 8.82
CA VAL A 72 0.18 10.90 8.73
C VAL A 72 -0.28 10.25 7.43
N ASP A 73 -1.47 9.67 7.44
CA ASP A 73 -2.08 9.13 6.24
C ASP A 73 -2.40 10.26 5.25
N LYS A 74 -2.00 10.09 4.00
CA LYS A 74 -2.23 11.04 2.93
C LYS A 74 -3.73 11.35 2.78
N GLY A 75 -4.07 12.63 2.66
CA GLY A 75 -5.45 13.10 2.56
C GLY A 75 -6.18 13.25 3.90
N SER A 76 -5.56 12.87 5.02
CA SER A 76 -6.13 13.12 6.34
C SER A 76 -6.00 14.60 6.74
N LYS A 77 -6.98 15.10 7.50
CA LYS A 77 -6.85 16.42 8.15
C LYS A 77 -5.83 16.31 9.27
N TYR A 78 -4.74 17.07 9.17
CA TYR A 78 -3.74 17.19 10.22
C TYR A 78 -3.93 18.51 10.96
N THR A 79 -3.86 18.47 12.30
CA THR A 79 -4.00 19.66 13.17
C THR A 79 -2.70 19.78 13.95
N VAL A 80 -2.09 20.98 13.91
CA VAL A 80 -0.83 21.32 14.60
C VAL A 80 -1.13 21.84 15.99
#